data_AF-A0A813GGR2-F1
#
_entry.id   AF-A0A813GGR2-F1
#
_cell.length_a   1.000
_cell.length_b   1.000
_cell.length_c   1.000
_cell.angle_alpha   90.00
_cell.angle_beta   90.00
_cell.angle_gamma   90.00
#
_symmetry.space_group_name_H-M   'P 1'
#
loop_
_entity.id
_entity.type
_entity.pdbx_description
1 polymer ?
#
loop_
_entity_poly.entity_id
_entity_poly.type
_entity_poly.pdbx_seq_one_letter_code
_entity_poly.pdbx_strand_id
1 'polypeptide(L)'
;RGQKVDGISLMGMGEPLGNPKVFDALRILSSPELFGFSTRRLNVSTVGVIPGIVKLTKEFPQVNLAFSLHSPFTEERNRLVPLNRMFPMKDVFDVLDERIRTTGRR
;
A
#
# COMPACT_ATOMS: atom_id res chain seq x y z
N ARG A 1 3.54 -6.10 32.54
CA ARG A 1 4.20 -6.65 31.34
C ARG A 1 3.77 -5.80 30.15
N GLY A 2 4.70 -5.22 29.39
CA GLY A 2 4.35 -4.44 28.19
C GLY A 2 3.88 -5.35 27.06
N GLN A 3 2.89 -4.92 26.29
CA GLN A 3 2.47 -5.61 25.07
C GLN A 3 3.47 -5.30 23.95
N LYS A 4 3.88 -6.33 23.21
CA LYS A 4 4.74 -6.16 22.03
C LYS A 4 3.85 -5.84 20.84
N VAL A 5 4.23 -4.83 20.05
CA VAL A 5 3.53 -4.51 18.79
C VAL A 5 3.91 -5.57 17.75
N ASP A 6 2.92 -6.28 17.22
CA ASP A 6 3.14 -7.37 16.26
C ASP A 6 3.17 -6.93 14.80
N GLY A 7 2.57 -5.78 14.48
CA GLY A 7 2.57 -5.20 13.15
C GLY A 7 1.99 -3.79 13.14
N ILE A 8 2.17 -3.12 12.01
CA ILE A 8 1.75 -1.73 11.80
C ILE A 8 0.96 -1.67 10.49
N SER A 9 -0.22 -1.05 10.54
CA SER A 9 -1.09 -0.89 9.38
C SER A 9 -1.37 0.59 9.14
N LEU A 10 -1.02 1.06 7.94
CA LEU A 10 -1.32 2.42 7.48
C LEU A 10 -2.73 2.46 6.88
N MET A 11 -3.72 2.51 7.77
CA MET A 11 -5.16 2.57 7.45
C MET A 11 -5.88 3.68 8.23
N GLY A 12 -5.13 4.63 8.78
CA GLY A 12 -5.66 5.78 9.49
C GLY A 12 -6.17 6.86 8.52
N MET A 13 -5.95 8.11 8.87
CA MET A 13 -6.36 9.23 8.02
C MET A 13 -5.45 9.41 6.80
N GLY A 14 -6.06 9.63 5.64
CA GLY A 14 -5.39 9.97 4.39
C GLY A 14 -5.01 8.77 3.52
N GLU A 15 -4.48 9.07 2.34
CA GLU A 15 -4.01 8.07 1.37
C GLU A 15 -2.49 7.91 1.50
N PRO A 16 -1.99 6.78 2.06
CA PRO A 16 -0.57 6.61 2.35
C PRO A 16 0.34 6.82 1.14
N LEU A 17 -0.04 6.26 -0.03
CA LEU A 17 0.77 6.34 -1.25
C LEU A 17 0.66 7.70 -1.96
N GLY A 18 -0.26 8.55 -1.53
CA GLY A 18 -0.34 9.96 -1.92
C GLY A 18 0.60 10.86 -1.10
N ASN A 19 1.18 10.35 -0.01
CA ASN A 19 2.12 11.09 0.84
C ASN A 19 3.56 10.55 0.66
N PRO A 20 4.50 11.32 0.08
CA PRO A 20 5.87 10.86 -0.14
C PRO A 20 6.61 10.51 1.16
N LYS A 21 6.20 11.05 2.31
CA LYS A 21 6.81 10.74 3.62
C LYS A 21 6.53 9.33 4.11
N VAL A 22 5.59 8.60 3.49
CA VAL A 22 5.33 7.20 3.83
C VAL A 22 6.57 6.32 3.62
N PHE A 23 7.37 6.59 2.60
CA PHE A 23 8.56 5.80 2.29
C PHE A 23 9.68 6.02 3.32
N ASP A 24 9.79 7.25 3.84
CA ASP A 24 10.71 7.56 4.94
C ASP A 24 10.28 6.84 6.22
N ALA A 25 8.97 6.83 6.52
CA ALA A 25 8.43 6.11 7.66
C ALA A 25 8.65 4.59 7.54
N LEU A 26 8.41 4.00 6.37
CA LEU A 26 8.68 2.58 6.13
C LEU A 26 10.16 2.24 6.35
N ARG A 27 11.07 3.09 5.85
CA ARG A 27 12.52 2.92 6.06
C ARG A 27 12.89 2.93 7.53
N ILE A 28 12.37 3.91 8.29
CA ILE A 28 12.60 4.04 9.74
C ILE A 28 12.05 2.82 10.49
N LEU A 29 10.82 2.40 10.17
CA LEU A 29 10.18 1.26 10.83
C LEU A 29 10.91 -0.05 10.55
N SER A 30 11.46 -0.23 9.34
CA SER A 30 12.18 -1.44 8.95
C SER A 30 13.68 -1.46 9.30
N SER A 31 14.27 -0.32 9.67
CA SER A 31 15.70 -0.23 9.98
C SER A 31 16.05 -1.08 11.21
N PRO A 32 17.01 -2.02 11.12
CA PRO A 32 17.46 -2.82 12.26
C PRO A 32 18.01 -1.99 13.43
N GLU A 33 18.57 -0.81 13.13
CA GLU A 33 19.15 0.13 14.09
C GLU A 33 18.09 0.98 14.81
N LEU A 34 16.88 1.04 14.27
CA LEU A 34 15.75 1.81 14.82
C LEU A 34 14.69 0.85 15.38
N PHE A 35 13.58 0.66 14.67
CA PHE A 35 12.47 -0.16 15.17
C PHE A 35 12.59 -1.64 14.81
N GLY A 36 13.37 -1.98 13.78
CA GLY A 36 13.67 -3.36 13.39
C GLY A 36 12.44 -4.20 13.00
N PHE A 37 11.34 -3.58 12.54
CA PHE A 37 10.19 -4.36 12.09
C PHE A 37 10.52 -5.09 10.79
N SER A 38 10.22 -6.38 10.76
CA SER A 38 10.13 -7.08 9.48
C SER A 38 9.15 -6.34 8.56
N THR A 39 9.56 -6.05 7.34
CA THR A 39 8.70 -5.42 6.33
C THR A 39 7.40 -6.20 6.09
N ARG A 40 7.39 -7.51 6.34
CA ARG A 40 6.20 -8.38 6.28
C ARG A 40 5.16 -8.11 7.36
N ARG A 41 5.52 -7.37 8.41
CA ARG A 41 4.63 -6.91 9.49
C ARG A 41 4.11 -5.50 9.25
N LEU A 42 4.51 -4.87 8.13
CA LEU A 42 4.03 -3.55 7.72
C LEU A 42 2.97 -3.72 6.63
N ASN A 43 1.84 -3.06 6.80
CA ASN A 43 0.72 -3.09 5.86
C ASN A 43 0.45 -1.66 5.36
N VAL A 44 0.35 -1.48 4.05
CA VAL A 44 0.00 -0.23 3.40
C VAL A 44 -1.33 -0.44 2.67
N SER A 45 -2.35 0.34 3.03
CA SER A 45 -3.59 0.40 2.24
C SER A 45 -3.50 1.53 1.23
N THR A 46 -4.13 1.36 0.06
CA THR A 46 -4.25 2.42 -0.94
C THR A 46 -5.58 2.36 -1.68
N VAL A 47 -6.13 3.51 -2.04
CA VAL A 47 -7.26 3.64 -2.98
C VAL A 47 -6.85 3.54 -4.45
N GLY A 48 -5.57 3.27 -4.75
CA GLY A 48 -5.09 2.98 -6.10
C GLY A 48 -4.14 4.02 -6.70
N VAL A 49 -3.26 4.63 -5.90
CA VAL A 49 -2.27 5.59 -6.41
C VAL A 49 -1.14 4.85 -7.15
N ILE A 50 -1.29 4.67 -8.46
CA ILE A 50 -0.41 3.84 -9.30
C ILE A 50 1.09 4.19 -9.13
N PRO A 51 1.53 5.47 -9.21
CA PRO A 51 2.96 5.78 -9.03
C PRO A 51 3.51 5.34 -7.68
N GLY A 52 2.69 5.44 -6.63
CA GLY A 52 3.06 4.99 -5.29
C GLY A 52 3.14 3.47 -5.18
N ILE A 53 2.23 2.72 -5.85
CA ILE A 53 2.27 1.26 -5.89
C ILE A 53 3.56 0.80 -6.57
N VAL A 54 3.89 1.38 -7.73
CA VAL A 54 5.12 1.07 -8.48
C VAL A 54 6.36 1.34 -7.63
N LYS A 55 6.40 2.48 -6.93
CA LYS A 55 7.50 2.82 -6.02
C LYS A 55 7.60 1.86 -4.84
N LEU A 56 6.48 1.50 -4.21
CA LEU A 56 6.44 0.53 -3.12
C LEU A 56 6.90 -0.86 -3.57
N THR A 57 6.58 -1.28 -4.79
CA THR A 57 7.05 -2.56 -5.37
C THR A 57 8.56 -2.59 -5.53
N LYS A 58 9.16 -1.48 -5.96
CA LYS A 58 10.61 -1.37 -6.15
C LYS A 58 11.37 -1.26 -4.82
N GLU A 59 10.94 -0.37 -3.93
CA GLU A 59 11.70 -0.06 -2.70
C GLU A 59 11.37 -1.01 -1.54
N PHE A 60 10.13 -1.50 -1.46
CA PHE A 60 9.63 -2.29 -0.34
C PHE A 60 8.82 -3.51 -0.81
N PRO A 61 9.44 -4.44 -1.58
CA PRO A 61 8.73 -5.55 -2.23
C PRO A 61 8.05 -6.52 -1.24
N GLN A 62 8.51 -6.56 0.01
CA GLN A 62 7.99 -7.47 1.05
C GLN A 62 6.93 -6.84 1.96
N VAL A 63 6.64 -5.54 1.81
CA VAL A 63 5.53 -4.88 2.52
C VAL A 63 4.20 -5.38 1.98
N ASN A 64 3.23 -5.60 2.87
CA ASN A 64 1.89 -6.01 2.45
C ASN A 64 1.14 -4.80 1.89
N LEU A 65 0.52 -4.98 0.72
CA LEU A 65 -0.26 -3.95 0.05
C LEU A 65 -1.73 -4.38 0.02
N ALA A 66 -2.61 -3.55 0.55
CA ALA A 66 -4.05 -3.74 0.48
C ALA A 66 -4.68 -2.71 -0.47
N PHE A 67 -5.47 -3.19 -1.43
CA PHE A 67 -6.21 -2.32 -2.34
C PHE A 67 -7.64 -2.10 -1.86
N SER A 68 -7.98 -0.85 -1.59
CA SER A 68 -9.31 -0.43 -1.17
C SER A 68 -10.23 -0.30 -2.40
N LEU A 69 -10.83 -1.42 -2.80
CA LEU A 69 -11.65 -1.51 -4.02
C LEU A 69 -13.01 -0.81 -3.88
N HIS A 70 -13.71 -1.07 -2.78
CA HIS A 70 -15.07 -0.60 -2.42
C HIS A 70 -16.24 -1.05 -3.31
N SER A 71 -16.05 -1.14 -4.63
CA SER A 71 -17.06 -1.66 -5.56
C SER A 71 -16.41 -2.35 -6.77
N PRO A 72 -16.98 -3.45 -7.27
CA PRO A 72 -16.55 -4.07 -8.51
C PRO A 72 -17.05 -3.34 -9.77
N PHE A 73 -17.94 -2.35 -9.63
CA PHE A 73 -18.53 -1.62 -10.77
C PHE A 73 -17.88 -0.24 -10.91
N THR A 74 -17.33 0.06 -12.09
CA THR A 74 -16.62 1.32 -12.36
C THR A 74 -17.45 2.56 -12.01
N GLU A 75 -18.74 2.59 -12.37
CA GLU A 75 -19.59 3.75 -12.14
C GLU A 75 -19.89 3.99 -10.66
N GLU A 76 -20.08 2.92 -9.90
CA GLU A 76 -20.27 3.02 -8.47
C GLU A 76 -18.96 3.42 -7.78
N ARG A 77 -17.83 2.82 -8.19
CA ARG A 77 -16.51 3.20 -7.69
C ARG A 77 -16.18 4.66 -7.99
N ASN A 78 -16.54 5.18 -9.17
CA ASN A 78 -16.38 6.60 -9.51
C ASN A 78 -17.13 7.53 -8.55
N ARG A 79 -18.25 7.07 -7.98
CA ARG A 79 -19.04 7.84 -6.98
C ARG A 79 -18.45 7.71 -5.59
N LEU A 80 -18.08 6.50 -5.16
CA LEU A 80 -17.55 6.23 -3.82
C LEU A 80 -16.10 6.70 -3.65
N VAL A 81 -15.28 6.51 -4.68
CA VAL A 81 -13.84 6.79 -4.72
C VAL A 81 -13.53 7.59 -5.99
N PRO A 82 -13.67 8.93 -5.96
CA PRO A 82 -13.47 9.78 -7.13
C PRO A 82 -12.10 9.63 -7.81
N LEU A 83 -11.09 9.18 -7.06
CA LEU A 83 -9.76 8.88 -7.59
C LEU A 83 -9.78 7.84 -8.71
N ASN A 84 -10.79 6.97 -8.78
CA ASN A 84 -10.96 6.00 -9.87
C ASN A 84 -11.01 6.65 -11.26
N ARG A 85 -11.43 7.92 -11.37
CA ARG A 85 -11.43 8.64 -12.65
C ARG A 85 -10.03 8.99 -13.14
N MET A 86 -9.09 9.18 -12.20
CA MET A 86 -7.67 9.45 -12.51
C MET A 86 -6.87 8.16 -12.66
N PHE A 87 -7.14 7.18 -11.79
CA PHE A 87 -6.52 5.86 -11.81
C PHE A 87 -7.62 4.79 -11.89
N PRO A 88 -8.06 4.44 -13.12
CA PRO A 88 -9.07 3.42 -13.34
C PRO A 88 -8.68 2.11 -12.64
N MET A 89 -9.63 1.48 -11.94
CA MET A 89 -9.37 0.25 -11.19
C MET A 89 -8.77 -0.88 -12.04
N LYS A 90 -9.08 -0.91 -13.34
CA LYS A 90 -8.46 -1.87 -14.28
C LYS A 90 -6.94 -1.68 -14.35
N ASP A 91 -6.48 -0.45 -14.49
CA ASP A 91 -5.05 -0.13 -14.57
C ASP A 91 -4.37 -0.41 -13.23
N VAL A 92 -5.09 -0.19 -12.11
CA VAL A 92 -4.61 -0.59 -10.80
C VAL A 92 -4.44 -2.11 -10.71
N PHE A 93 -5.40 -2.91 -11.19
CA PHE A 93 -5.28 -4.36 -11.24
C PHE A 93 -4.08 -4.82 -12.09
N ASP A 94 -3.87 -4.22 -13.26
CA ASP A 94 -2.72 -4.55 -14.11
C ASP A 94 -1.38 -4.34 -13.36
N VAL A 95 -1.27 -3.28 -12.56
CA VAL A 95 -0.09 -2.99 -11.72
C VAL A 95 0.01 -3.93 -10.52
N LEU A 96 -1.12 -4.31 -9.90
CA LEU A 96 -1.13 -5.26 -8.78
C LEU A 96 -0.72 -6.66 -9.25
N ASP A 97 -1.20 -7.11 -10.41
CA ASP A 97 -0.78 -8.37 -11.03
C ASP A 97 0.72 -8.38 -11.29
N GLU A 98 1.26 -7.27 -11.80
CA GLU A 98 2.71 -7.14 -12.02
C GLU A 98 3.51 -7.16 -10.73
N ARG A 99 3.00 -6.53 -9.66
CA ARG A 99 3.58 -6.63 -8.32
C ARG A 99 3.60 -8.07 -7.84
N ILE A 100 2.49 -8.82 -7.99
CA ILE A 100 2.41 -10.23 -7.58
C ILE A 100 3.45 -11.05 -8.33
N ARG A 101 3.56 -10.89 -9.67
CA ARG A 101 4.56 -11.59 -10.49
C ARG A 101 5.99 -11.27 -10.05
N THR A 102 6.29 -10.01 -9.78
CA THR A 102 7.64 -9.55 -9.41
C THR A 102 8.06 -9.97 -8.00
N THR A 103 7.13 -9.89 -7.04
CA THR A 103 7.46 -10.01 -5.60
C THR A 103 7.08 -11.35 -4.98
N GLY A 104 6.20 -12.12 -5.64
CA GLY A 104 5.58 -13.33 -5.10
C GLY A 104 4.63 -13.06 -3.91
N ARG A 105 4.30 -11.80 -3.63
CA ARG A 105 3.37 -11.39 -2.56
C ARG A 105 1.97 -11.25 -3.12
N ARG A 106 0.98 -11.81 -2.44
CA ARG A 106 -0.46 -11.72 -2.75
C ARG A 106 -1.16 -10.90 -1.68
#